data_AF-A0A966KIC0-F1
#
_entry.id   AF-A0A966KIC0-F1
#
_cell.length_a   1.000
_cell.length_b   1.000
_cell.length_c   1.000
_cell.angle_alpha   90.00
_cell.angle_beta   90.00
_cell.angle_gamma   90.00
#
_symmetry.space_group_name_H-M   'P 1'
#
loop_
_entity.id
_entity.type
_entity.pdbx_description
1 polymer ?
#
loop_
_entity_poly.entity_id
_entity_poly.type
_entity_poly.pdbx_seq_one_letter_code
_entity_poly.pdbx_strand_id
1 'polypeptide(L)'
;MIERIVRFALQQRLLVVVICVCLFFVGLFATKRLSVDAFPDVTNIQVQIATEAPGKSPEEVERFVTIPIELGMTGLPGLVEMRSLN
;
A
#
# COMPACT_ATOMS: atom_id res chain seq x y z
N MET A 1 -26.34 -6.06 -32.22
CA MET A 1 -25.95 -5.07 -31.18
C MET A 1 -24.63 -4.38 -31.54
N ILE A 2 -23.55 -5.14 -31.77
CA ILE A 2 -22.23 -4.62 -32.20
C ILE A 2 -22.32 -3.78 -33.48
N GLU A 3 -23.04 -4.24 -34.50
CA GLU A 3 -23.25 -3.46 -35.73
C GLU A 3 -23.84 -2.06 -35.49
N ARG A 4 -24.70 -1.92 -34.48
CA ARG A 4 -25.32 -0.63 -34.14
C ARG A 4 -24.31 0.33 -33.52
N ILE A 5 -23.40 -0.19 -32.70
CA ILE A 5 -22.30 0.56 -32.09
C ILE A 5 -21.29 0.98 -33.16
N VAL A 6 -20.92 0.06 -34.07
CA VAL A 6 -19.99 0.36 -35.17
C VAL A 6 -20.59 1.40 -36.12
N ARG A 7 -21.87 1.25 -36.48
CA ARG A 7 -22.56 2.23 -37.34
C ARG A 7 -22.65 3.60 -36.69
N PHE A 8 -22.92 3.66 -35.38
CA PHE A 8 -22.91 4.91 -34.62
C PHE A 8 -21.52 5.55 -34.56
N ALA A 9 -20.48 4.75 -34.31
CA ALA A 9 -19.09 5.22 -34.30
C ALA A 9 -18.65 5.78 -35.67
N LEU A 10 -19.08 5.15 -36.77
CA LEU A 10 -18.80 5.61 -38.14
C LEU A 10 -19.60 6.89 -38.49
N GLN A 11 -20.84 7.01 -38.03
CA GLN A 11 -21.64 8.22 -38.24
C GLN A 11 -21.09 9.44 -37.47
N GLN A 12 -20.64 9.23 -36.23
CA GLN A 12 -20.07 10.27 -35.38
C GLN A 12 -18.54 10.24 -35.38
N ARG A 13 -17.94 10.06 -36.57
CA ARG A 13 -16.47 9.91 -36.75
C ARG A 13 -15.65 11.02 -36.09
N LEU A 14 -16.15 12.27 -36.11
CA LEU A 14 -15.46 13.41 -35.51
C LEU A 14 -15.40 13.27 -33.97
N LEU A 15 -16.52 12.89 -33.36
CA LEU A 15 -16.61 12.67 -31.91
C LEU A 15 -15.66 11.55 -31.47
N VAL A 16 -15.62 10.45 -32.23
CA VAL A 16 -14.73 9.32 -31.95
C VAL A 16 -13.27 9.74 -32.03
N VAL A 17 -12.88 10.52 -33.05
CA VAL A 17 -11.52 11.03 -33.19
C VAL A 17 -11.14 11.95 -32.03
N VAL A 18 -12.02 12.87 -31.63
CA VAL A 18 -11.78 13.76 -30.48
C VAL A 18 -11.58 12.96 -29.20
N ILE A 19 -12.44 11.97 -28.93
CA ILE A 19 -12.31 11.09 -27.77
C ILE A 19 -10.99 10.33 -27.79
N CYS A 20 -10.58 9.77 -28.94
CA CYS A 20 -9.28 9.10 -29.10
C CYS A 20 -8.11 10.04 -28.79
N VAL A 21 -8.14 11.27 -29.30
CA VAL A 21 -7.08 12.26 -29.07
C VAL A 21 -7.02 12.65 -27.59
N CYS A 22 -8.17 12.89 -26.95
CA CYS A 22 -8.23 13.16 -25.52
C CYS A 22 -7.67 11.99 -24.70
N LEU A 23 -8.06 10.74 -25.00
CA LEU A 23 -7.54 9.54 -24.35
C LEU A 23 -6.03 9.40 -24.52
N PHE A 24 -5.51 9.71 -25.70
CA PHE A 24 -4.08 9.67 -25.98
C PHE A 24 -3.30 10.66 -25.10
N PHE A 25 -3.75 11.91 -25.00
CA PHE A 25 -3.11 12.91 -24.16
C PHE A 25 -3.22 12.60 -22.66
N VAL A 26 -4.39 12.13 -22.22
CA VAL A 26 -4.58 11.68 -20.82
C VAL A 26 -3.66 10.50 -20.51
N GLY A 27 -3.57 9.52 -21.42
CA GLY A 27 -2.67 8.39 -21.30
C GLY A 27 -1.21 8.82 -21.18
N LEU A 28 -0.74 9.70 -22.07
CA LEU A 28 0.62 10.26 -22.00
C LEU A 28 0.91 10.96 -20.68
N PHE A 29 -0.04 11.72 -20.16
CA PHE A 29 0.11 12.41 -18.88
C PHE A 29 0.13 11.43 -17.70
N ALA A 30 -0.71 10.39 -17.75
CA ALA A 30 -0.76 9.33 -16.75
C ALA A 30 0.54 8.53 -16.72
N THR A 31 1.09 8.15 -17.89
CA THR A 31 2.38 7.44 -17.99
C THR A 31 3.52 8.24 -17.37
N LYS A 32 3.54 9.56 -17.55
CA LYS A 32 4.57 10.42 -16.92
C LYS A 32 4.44 10.54 -15.39
N ARG A 33 3.24 10.31 -14.86
CA ARG A 33 2.96 10.37 -13.41
C ARG A 33 2.96 9.00 -12.73
N LEU A 34 3.07 7.93 -13.50
CA LEU A 34 3.10 6.59 -12.95
C LEU A 34 4.44 6.40 -12.24
N SER A 35 4.40 6.31 -10.92
CA SER A 35 5.55 5.93 -10.12
C SER A 35 5.97 4.51 -10.51
N VAL A 36 7.16 4.39 -11.07
CA VAL A 36 7.76 3.09 -11.37
C VAL A 36 8.67 2.73 -10.21
N ASP A 37 8.41 1.59 -9.58
CA ASP A 37 9.33 0.99 -8.63
C ASP A 37 10.11 -0.13 -9.31
N ALA A 38 11.37 -0.30 -8.93
CA ALA A 38 12.26 -1.29 -9.54
C ALA A 38 11.90 -2.72 -9.13
N PHE A 39 11.29 -2.89 -7.96
CA PHE A 39 10.90 -4.17 -7.40
C PHE A 39 9.51 -4.05 -6.77
N PRO A 40 8.72 -5.14 -6.76
CA PRO A 40 7.53 -5.17 -5.94
C PRO A 40 7.93 -5.06 -4.46
N ASP A 41 7.11 -4.36 -3.67
CA ASP A 41 7.28 -4.33 -2.22
C ASP A 41 7.07 -5.74 -1.66
N VAL A 42 8.16 -6.36 -1.21
CA VAL A 42 8.21 -7.69 -0.57
C VAL A 42 8.35 -7.57 0.95
N THR A 43 8.21 -6.38 1.51
CA THR A 43 8.33 -6.19 2.96
C THR A 43 7.07 -6.70 3.66
N ASN A 44 7.28 -7.46 4.73
CA ASN A 44 6.20 -7.84 5.62
C ASN A 44 5.74 -6.60 6.41
N ILE A 45 4.43 -6.49 6.65
CA ILE A 45 3.86 -5.46 7.51
C ILE A 45 4.36 -5.72 8.94
N GLN A 46 5.22 -4.83 9.44
CA GLN A 46 5.80 -4.92 10.76
C GLN A 46 5.48 -3.64 11.55
N VAL A 47 5.07 -3.80 12.80
CA VAL A 47 4.83 -2.70 13.73
C VAL A 47 5.94 -2.73 14.78
N GLN A 48 6.77 -1.68 14.81
CA GLN A 48 7.88 -1.57 15.77
C GLN A 48 7.46 -0.71 16.96
N ILE A 49 7.63 -1.25 18.17
CA ILE A 49 7.40 -0.54 19.44
C ILE A 49 8.76 -0.35 20.10
N ALA A 50 9.24 0.89 20.15
CA ALA A 50 10.49 1.25 20.83
C ALA A 50 10.15 2.02 22.12
N THR A 51 10.63 1.52 23.26
CA THR A 51 10.40 2.15 24.57
C THR A 51 11.74 2.41 25.24
N GLU A 52 11.98 3.64 25.67
CA GLU A 52 13.19 4.02 26.39
C GLU A 52 13.01 3.85 27.90
N ALA A 53 13.94 3.15 28.55
CA ALA A 53 13.91 2.87 29.98
C ALA A 53 15.26 3.21 30.64
N PRO A 54 15.61 4.51 30.77
CA PRO A 54 16.92 4.92 31.28
C PRO A 54 17.11 4.55 32.76
N GLY A 55 18.27 3.98 33.08
CA GLY A 55 18.66 3.65 34.45
C GLY A 55 18.02 2.40 35.05
N LYS A 56 17.30 1.59 34.24
CA LYS A 56 16.75 0.30 34.65
C LYS A 56 17.68 -0.85 34.24
N SER A 57 17.76 -1.89 35.07
CA SER A 57 18.45 -3.12 34.66
C SER A 57 17.67 -3.84 33.55
N PRO A 58 18.32 -4.66 32.70
CA PRO A 58 17.61 -5.44 31.67
C PRO A 58 16.45 -6.27 32.23
N GLU A 59 16.60 -6.82 33.43
CA GLU A 59 15.56 -7.59 34.11
C GLU A 59 14.35 -6.72 34.52
N GLU A 60 14.60 -5.48 34.94
CA GLU A 60 13.54 -4.52 35.25
C GLU A 60 12.83 -4.04 33.98
N VAL A 61 13.56 -3.84 32.87
CA VAL A 61 12.97 -3.49 31.58
C VAL A 61 12.06 -4.62 31.08
N GLU A 62 12.52 -5.87 31.14
CA GLU A 62 11.71 -7.02 30.74
C GLU A 62 10.42 -7.11 31.55
N ARG A 63 10.53 -7.01 32.88
CA ARG A 63 9.40 -7.21 33.78
C ARG A 63 8.39 -6.08 33.77
N PHE A 64 8.86 -4.83 33.68
CA PHE A 64 7.99 -3.65 33.79
C PHE A 64 7.58 -3.05 32.44
N VAL A 65 8.30 -3.35 31.36
CA VAL A 65 8.06 -2.76 30.04
C VAL A 65 7.74 -3.85 29.01
N THR A 66 8.65 -4.80 28.77
CA THR A 66 8.49 -5.78 27.68
C THR A 66 7.29 -6.71 27.92
N ILE A 67 7.21 -7.38 29.06
CA ILE A 67 6.14 -8.36 29.37
C ILE A 67 4.73 -7.74 29.31
N PRO A 68 4.46 -6.56 29.92
CA PRO A 68 3.14 -5.93 29.82
C PRO A 68 2.76 -5.57 28.37
N ILE A 69 3.72 -5.13 27.56
CA ILE A 69 3.49 -4.79 26.16
C ILE A 69 3.17 -6.05 25.36
N GLU A 70 3.95 -7.13 25.53
CA GLU A 70 3.69 -8.41 24.87
C GLU A 70 2.31 -8.98 25.21
N LEU A 71 1.93 -8.96 26.50
CA LEU A 71 0.61 -9.39 26.96
C LEU A 71 -0.52 -8.57 26.33
N GLY A 72 -0.34 -7.25 26.21
CA GLY A 72 -1.32 -6.38 25.56
C GLY A 72 -1.42 -6.58 24.04
N MET A 73 -0.34 -6.99 23.39
CA MET A 73 -0.31 -7.29 21.95
C MET A 73 -0.75 -8.72 21.64
N THR A 74 -0.78 -9.60 22.65
CA THR A 74 -1.22 -10.99 22.50
C THR A 74 -2.72 -11.04 22.19
N GLY A 75 -3.06 -11.64 21.05
CA GLY A 75 -4.45 -11.76 20.60
C GLY A 75 -4.89 -10.70 19.59
N LEU A 76 -3.98 -9.85 19.11
CA LEU A 76 -4.28 -8.95 18.00
C LEU A 76 -4.63 -9.75 16.72
N PRO A 77 -5.72 -9.41 16.02
CA PRO A 77 -6.09 -10.07 14.78
C PRO A 77 -5.05 -9.77 13.69
N GLY A 78 -4.56 -10.81 13.01
CA GLY A 78 -3.55 -10.68 11.96
C GLY A 78 -2.09 -10.67 12.43
N LEU A 79 -1.84 -10.90 13.73
CA LEU A 79 -0.49 -11.10 14.25
C LEU A 79 0.04 -12.50 13.86
N VAL A 80 1.13 -12.54 13.09
CA VAL A 80 1.79 -13.80 12.69
C VAL A 80 2.96 -14.13 13.61
N GLU A 81 3.76 -13.13 13.96
CA GLU A 81 4.95 -13.28 14.80
C GLU A 81 5.14 -12.05 15.68
N MET A 82 5.54 -12.27 16.94
CA MET A 82 5.92 -11.23 17.89
C MET A 82 7.36 -11.49 18.30
N ARG A 83 8.22 -10.45 18.24
CA ARG A 83 9.61 -10.50 18.67
C ARG A 83 9.93 -9.33 19.56
N SER A 84 10.71 -9.61 20.59
CA SER A 84 11.15 -8.64 21.58
C SER A 84 12.66 -8.64 21.66
N LEU A 85 13.23 -7.45 21.81
CA LEU A 85 14.67 -7.23 21.97
C LEU A 85 14.84 -6.38 23.23
N ASN A 86 15.63 -6.88 24.18
CA ASN A 86 15.89 -6.26 25.48
C ASN A 86 17.33 -5.73 25.55
#